data_AF-A0A1W1V622-F1
#
_entry.id   AF-A0A1W1V622-F1
#
_cell.length_a   1.000
_cell.length_b   1.000
_cell.length_c   1.000
_cell.angle_alpha   90.00
_cell.angle_beta   90.00
_cell.angle_gamma   90.00
#
_symmetry.space_group_name_H-M   'P 1'
#
loop_
_entity.id
_entity.type
_entity.pdbx_description
1 polymer ?
#
loop_
_entity_poly.entity_id
_entity_poly.type
_entity_poly.pdbx_seq_one_letter_code
_entity_poly.pdbx_strand_id
1 'polypeptide(L)'
;MKINILSIKVKDRDPKQAANIANSLATKFSGFISELATKQTNQSLTYIQTQLEIEEKNLKEVLAQYRTELAKAGVDDQNIQKAAADKQVELEMIDLKVENARNKFKALLAKKEEIKLAQSFDIGEAAIVVSSKAYESKSPVSPNKTLNVAIALVLGLMIGVFAAFAKSYWQSTSMEGKGAKV
;
A
#
# COMPACT_ATOMS: atom_id res chain seq x y z
N MET A 1 8.68 -14.39 10.04
CA MET A 1 8.13 -13.06 9.74
C MET A 1 9.23 -12.25 9.07
N LYS A 2 9.06 -11.80 7.82
CA LYS A 2 10.06 -10.96 7.11
C LYS A 2 9.70 -9.49 7.33
N ILE A 3 10.63 -8.69 7.83
CA ILE A 3 10.46 -7.24 8.03
C ILE A 3 10.96 -6.54 6.76
N ASN A 4 10.11 -5.71 6.16
CA ASN A 4 10.50 -4.87 5.03
C ASN A 4 10.87 -3.48 5.54
N ILE A 5 12.05 -3.00 5.14
CA ILE A 5 12.59 -1.70 5.58
C ILE A 5 12.44 -0.69 4.45
N LEU A 6 11.77 0.42 4.72
CA LEU A 6 11.70 1.56 3.80
C LEU A 6 12.75 2.61 4.19
N SER A 7 13.60 3.00 3.24
CA SER A 7 14.64 4.01 3.46
C SER A 7 14.24 5.35 2.85
N ILE A 8 14.16 6.40 3.68
CA ILE A 8 13.88 7.77 3.24
C ILE A 8 15.20 8.55 3.19
N LYS A 9 15.52 9.16 2.03
CA LYS A 9 16.71 10.01 1.84
C LYS A 9 16.28 11.37 1.31
N VAL A 10 16.67 12.44 2.00
CA VAL A 10 16.41 13.83 1.60
C VAL A 10 17.73 14.54 1.33
N LYS A 11 17.78 15.31 0.25
CA LYS A 11 18.92 16.16 -0.10
C LYS A 11 18.51 17.62 0.09
N ASP A 12 19.24 18.33 0.94
CA ASP A 12 19.07 19.77 1.14
C ASP A 12 20.44 20.44 1.27
N ARG A 13 20.49 21.77 1.11
CA ARG A 13 21.68 22.59 1.38
C ARG A 13 22.01 22.63 2.87
N ASP A 14 20.99 22.63 3.72
CA ASP A 14 21.14 22.60 5.18
C ASP A 14 20.93 21.17 5.71
N PRO A 15 21.96 20.51 6.29
CA PRO A 15 21.84 19.18 6.88
C PRO A 15 20.72 19.05 7.91
N LYS A 16 20.43 20.13 8.66
CA LYS A 16 19.35 20.16 9.66
C LYS A 16 17.98 20.12 9.02
N GLN A 17 17.78 20.90 7.94
CA GLN A 17 16.52 20.89 7.20
C GLN A 17 16.29 19.55 6.51
N ALA A 18 17.32 18.94 5.92
CA ALA A 18 17.21 17.60 5.34
C ALA A 18 16.72 16.56 6.37
N ALA A 19 17.30 16.58 7.58
CA ALA A 19 16.90 15.69 8.67
C ALA A 19 15.46 15.97 9.13
N ASN A 20 15.07 17.24 9.28
CA ASN A 20 13.72 17.64 9.68
C ASN A 20 12.66 17.21 8.65
N ILE A 21 12.94 17.36 7.35
CA ILE A 21 12.04 16.92 6.28
C ILE A 21 11.91 15.40 6.30
N ALA A 22 13.01 14.66 6.42
CA ALA A 22 12.99 13.20 6.48
C ALA A 22 12.18 12.68 7.68
N ASN A 23 12.38 13.28 8.86
CA ASN A 23 11.61 12.98 10.07
C ASN A 23 10.12 13.30 9.88
N SER A 24 9.80 14.48 9.34
CA SER A 24 8.42 14.91 9.12
C SER A 24 7.69 14.02 8.11
N LEU A 25 8.38 13.62 7.03
CA LEU A 25 7.84 12.70 6.04
C LEU A 25 7.57 11.32 6.65
N ALA A 26 8.47 10.79 7.48
CA ALA A 26 8.27 9.53 8.18
C ALA A 26 7.01 9.59 9.07
N THR A 27 6.86 10.66 9.85
CA THR A 27 5.68 10.85 10.72
C THR A 27 4.39 10.99 9.91
N LYS A 28 4.38 11.83 8.86
CA LYS A 28 3.20 12.03 8.00
C LYS A 28 2.82 10.75 7.25
N PHE A 29 3.80 10.01 6.76
CA PHE A 29 3.57 8.74 6.07
C PHE A 29 3.03 7.68 7.03
N SER A 30 3.58 7.57 8.24
CA SER A 30 3.04 6.67 9.27
C SER A 30 1.59 6.99 9.59
N GLY A 31 1.27 8.28 9.76
CA GLY A 31 -0.11 8.75 9.98
C GLY A 31 -1.02 8.42 8.81
N PHE A 32 -0.56 8.65 7.57
CA PHE A 32 -1.31 8.31 6.36
C PHE A 32 -1.60 6.82 6.23
N ILE A 33 -0.63 5.94 6.52
CA ILE A 33 -0.85 4.49 6.49
C ILE A 33 -1.81 4.05 7.60
N SER A 34 -1.69 4.63 8.80
CA SER A 34 -2.63 4.38 9.90
C SER A 34 -4.05 4.79 9.50
N GLU A 35 -4.21 5.95 8.87
CA GLU A 35 -5.50 6.44 8.37
C GLU A 35 -6.05 5.52 7.27
N LEU A 36 -5.20 5.10 6.33
CA LEU A 36 -5.57 4.17 5.26
C LEU A 36 -6.04 2.81 5.81
N ALA A 37 -5.30 2.24 6.76
CA ALA A 37 -5.66 0.98 7.42
C ALA A 37 -6.98 1.11 8.20
N THR A 38 -7.17 2.23 8.90
CA THR A 38 -8.42 2.54 9.61
C THR A 38 -9.58 2.65 8.63
N LYS A 39 -9.42 3.38 7.53
CA LYS A 39 -10.43 3.55 6.48
C LYS A 39 -10.82 2.21 5.86
N GLN A 40 -9.84 1.38 5.48
CA GLN A 40 -10.08 0.06 4.90
C GLN A 40 -10.82 -0.86 5.89
N THR A 41 -10.47 -0.78 7.17
CA THR A 41 -11.14 -1.58 8.22
C THR A 41 -12.58 -1.12 8.42
N ASN A 42 -12.82 0.20 8.46
CA ASN A 42 -14.18 0.74 8.56
C ASN A 42 -15.04 0.35 7.37
N GLN A 43 -14.52 0.42 6.15
CA GLN A 43 -15.22 -0.08 4.96
C GLN A 43 -15.54 -1.58 5.06
N SER A 44 -14.60 -2.38 5.56
CA SER A 44 -14.81 -3.82 5.78
C SER A 44 -15.90 -4.08 6.84
N LEU A 45 -15.94 -3.28 7.91
CA LEU A 45 -16.99 -3.35 8.93
C LEU A 45 -18.36 -2.96 8.36
N THR A 46 -18.43 -1.88 7.58
CA THR A 46 -19.67 -1.46 6.91
C THR A 46 -20.18 -2.57 5.98
N TYR A 47 -19.30 -3.17 5.18
CA TYR A 47 -19.67 -4.30 4.32
C TYR A 47 -20.25 -5.47 5.12
N ILE A 48 -19.58 -5.88 6.21
CA ILE A 48 -20.07 -6.95 7.08
C ILE A 48 -21.41 -6.58 7.71
N GLN A 49 -21.59 -5.33 8.16
CA GLN A 49 -22.87 -4.85 8.69
C GLN A 49 -23.99 -4.95 7.66
N THR A 50 -23.76 -4.50 6.43
CA THR A 50 -24.76 -4.61 5.35
C THR A 50 -25.08 -6.08 5.04
N GLN A 51 -24.07 -6.95 4.96
CA GLN A 51 -24.30 -8.39 4.77
C GLN A 51 -25.08 -9.00 5.94
N LEU A 52 -24.85 -8.53 7.16
CA LEU A 52 -25.56 -8.98 8.34
C LEU A 52 -27.05 -8.63 8.29
N GLU A 53 -27.39 -7.41 7.86
CA GLU A 53 -28.77 -6.96 7.67
C GLU A 53 -29.46 -7.75 6.55
N ILE A 54 -28.77 -8.01 5.44
CA ILE A 54 -29.28 -8.83 4.33
C ILE A 54 -29.53 -10.26 4.81
N GLU A 55 -28.58 -10.86 5.53
CA GLU A 55 -28.69 -12.23 6.02
C GLU A 55 -29.76 -12.33 7.12
N GLU A 56 -29.92 -11.32 7.98
CA GLU A 56 -31.01 -11.26 8.96
C GLU A 56 -32.37 -11.23 8.26
N LYS A 57 -32.51 -10.45 7.19
CA LYS A 57 -33.73 -10.41 6.39
C LYS A 57 -34.00 -11.77 5.72
N ASN A 58 -32.99 -12.37 5.10
CA ASN A 58 -33.09 -13.70 4.50
C ASN A 58 -33.49 -14.75 5.54
N LEU A 59 -32.89 -14.72 6.73
CA LEU A 59 -33.23 -15.64 7.82
C LEU A 59 -34.70 -15.49 8.24
N LYS A 60 -35.19 -14.25 8.37
CA LYS A 60 -36.62 -13.98 8.67
C LYS A 60 -37.53 -14.52 7.57
N GLU A 61 -37.17 -14.34 6.30
CA GLU A 61 -37.94 -14.83 5.15
C GLU A 61 -37.99 -16.36 5.12
N VAL A 62 -36.86 -17.04 5.29
CA VAL A 62 -36.78 -18.51 5.33
C VAL A 62 -37.58 -19.07 6.52
N LEU A 63 -37.49 -18.43 7.70
CA LEU A 63 -38.28 -18.83 8.86
C LEU A 63 -39.78 -18.61 8.67
N ALA A 64 -40.19 -17.56 7.96
CA ALA A 64 -41.59 -17.33 7.61
C ALA A 64 -42.11 -18.40 6.64
N GLN A 65 -41.32 -18.73 5.62
CA GLN A 65 -41.61 -19.84 4.69
C GLN A 65 -41.76 -21.17 5.41
N TYR A 66 -40.82 -21.49 6.32
CA TYR A 66 -40.88 -22.68 7.14
C TYR A 66 -42.19 -22.77 7.96
N ARG A 67 -42.57 -21.68 8.63
CA ARG A 67 -43.83 -21.62 9.40
C ARG A 67 -45.06 -21.83 8.52
N THR A 68 -45.09 -21.27 7.33
CA THR A 68 -46.20 -21.48 6.38
C THR A 68 -46.27 -22.92 5.88
N GLU A 69 -45.13 -23.57 5.61
CA GLU A 69 -45.11 -24.98 5.19
C GLU A 69 -45.54 -25.93 6.32
N LEU A 70 -45.12 -25.66 7.56
CA LEU A 70 -45.61 -26.40 8.74
C LEU A 70 -47.13 -26.25 8.93
N ALA A 71 -47.69 -25.06 8.73
CA ALA A 71 -49.13 -24.81 8.85
C ALA A 71 -49.94 -25.55 7.77
N LYS A 72 -49.43 -25.62 6.54
CA LYS A 72 -50.02 -26.42 5.44
C LYS A 72 -49.89 -27.93 5.68
N ALA A 73 -48.88 -28.37 6.43
CA ALA A 73 -48.72 -29.77 6.80
C ALA A 73 -49.68 -30.21 7.91
N GLY A 74 -50.23 -29.28 8.70
CA GLY A 74 -51.16 -29.54 9.80
C GLY A 74 -52.64 -29.69 9.41
N VAL A 75 -52.99 -29.74 8.12
CA VAL A 75 -54.38 -29.89 7.66
C VAL A 75 -54.44 -30.95 6.55
N ASP A 76 -55.28 -31.96 6.78
CA ASP A 76 -55.81 -32.97 5.87
C ASP A 76 -55.14 -34.36 5.82
N ASP A 77 -55.95 -35.36 6.14
CA ASP A 77 -55.63 -36.68 6.71
C ASP A 77 -55.54 -37.82 5.67
N GLN A 78 -55.61 -37.60 4.35
CA GLN A 78 -56.04 -38.71 3.47
C GLN A 78 -55.16 -39.11 2.29
N ASN A 79 -53.85 -38.80 2.26
CA ASN A 79 -52.93 -39.38 1.26
C ASN A 79 -51.48 -39.61 1.75
N ILE A 80 -51.36 -40.16 2.96
CA ILE A 80 -50.21 -40.05 3.87
C ILE A 80 -48.90 -40.76 3.43
N GLN A 81 -48.89 -41.69 2.47
CA GLN A 81 -47.68 -42.52 2.28
C GLN A 81 -46.68 -42.06 1.21
N LYS A 82 -47.10 -41.37 0.13
CA LYS A 82 -46.18 -40.78 -0.87
C LYS A 82 -45.91 -39.30 -0.63
N ALA A 83 -46.91 -38.55 -0.17
CA ALA A 83 -46.74 -37.13 0.16
C ALA A 83 -45.91 -36.91 1.44
N ALA A 84 -45.83 -37.87 2.36
CA ALA A 84 -45.04 -37.73 3.58
C ALA A 84 -43.53 -37.85 3.35
N ALA A 85 -43.08 -38.71 2.43
CA ALA A 85 -41.66 -38.82 2.09
C ALA A 85 -41.17 -37.54 1.39
N ASP A 86 -41.93 -37.05 0.41
CA ASP A 86 -41.61 -35.79 -0.28
C ASP A 86 -41.68 -34.58 0.67
N LYS A 87 -42.70 -34.51 1.56
CA LYS A 87 -42.77 -33.47 2.60
C LYS A 87 -41.65 -33.58 3.63
N GLN A 88 -41.21 -34.78 4.02
CA GLN A 88 -40.08 -34.94 4.96
C GLN A 88 -38.77 -34.46 4.36
N VAL A 89 -38.49 -34.81 3.10
CA VAL A 89 -37.31 -34.31 2.37
C VAL A 89 -37.37 -32.78 2.23
N GLU A 90 -38.54 -32.22 1.95
CA GLU A 90 -38.73 -30.77 1.85
C GLU A 90 -38.54 -30.05 3.19
N LEU A 91 -39.08 -30.60 4.28
CA LEU A 91 -38.90 -30.08 5.64
C LEU A 91 -37.42 -30.13 6.08
N GLU A 92 -36.74 -31.26 5.85
CA GLU A 92 -35.32 -31.43 6.17
C GLU A 92 -34.45 -30.46 5.37
N MET A 93 -34.76 -30.23 4.09
CA MET A 93 -34.06 -29.27 3.25
C MET A 93 -34.28 -27.82 3.73
N ILE A 94 -35.47 -27.49 4.26
CA ILE A 94 -35.75 -26.18 4.84
C ILE A 94 -35.02 -26.01 6.19
N ASP A 95 -35.02 -27.03 7.04
CA ASP A 95 -34.27 -27.01 8.31
C ASP A 95 -32.76 -26.80 8.06
N LEU A 96 -32.20 -27.49 7.06
CA LEU A 96 -30.83 -27.27 6.60
C LEU A 96 -30.58 -25.84 6.12
N LYS A 97 -31.53 -25.24 5.39
CA LYS A 97 -31.43 -23.83 4.95
C LYS A 97 -31.45 -22.86 6.13
N VAL A 98 -32.33 -23.09 7.11
CA VAL A 98 -32.41 -22.27 8.34
C VAL A 98 -31.11 -22.39 9.14
N GLU A 99 -30.59 -23.60 9.29
CA GLU A 99 -29.35 -23.84 10.02
C GLU A 99 -28.17 -23.17 9.34
N ASN A 100 -28.06 -23.29 8.01
CA ASN A 100 -27.00 -22.66 7.23
C ASN A 100 -27.06 -21.13 7.32
N ALA A 101 -28.25 -20.54 7.19
CA ALA A 101 -28.44 -19.09 7.33
C ALA A 101 -28.06 -18.61 8.74
N ARG A 102 -28.49 -19.34 9.78
CA ARG A 102 -28.12 -19.06 11.18
C ARG A 102 -26.62 -19.15 11.42
N ASN A 103 -25.98 -20.20 10.92
CA ASN A 103 -24.54 -20.42 11.07
C ASN A 103 -23.73 -19.32 10.36
N LYS A 104 -24.16 -18.93 9.15
CA LYS A 104 -23.56 -17.83 8.40
C LYS A 104 -23.69 -16.49 9.13
N PHE A 105 -24.88 -16.18 9.65
CA PHE A 105 -25.10 -14.98 10.46
C PHE A 105 -24.20 -14.95 11.70
N LYS A 106 -24.11 -16.06 12.44
CA LYS A 106 -23.23 -16.19 13.61
C LYS A 106 -21.75 -15.99 13.25
N ALA A 107 -21.29 -16.54 12.12
CA ALA A 107 -19.92 -16.36 11.65
C ALA A 107 -19.62 -14.89 11.30
N LEU A 108 -20.55 -14.18 10.66
CA LEU A 108 -20.41 -12.75 10.36
C LEU A 108 -20.36 -11.89 11.63
N LEU A 109 -21.18 -12.21 12.65
CA LEU A 109 -21.12 -11.55 13.95
C LEU A 109 -19.76 -11.74 14.63
N ALA A 110 -19.30 -13.00 14.72
CA ALA A 110 -18.01 -13.31 15.31
C ALA A 110 -16.88 -12.59 14.59
N LYS A 111 -16.91 -12.54 13.25
CA LYS A 111 -15.89 -11.83 12.47
C LYS A 111 -15.91 -10.31 12.72
N LYS A 112 -17.09 -9.71 12.88
CA LYS A 112 -17.24 -8.30 13.24
C LYS A 112 -16.64 -7.99 14.61
N GLU A 113 -16.88 -8.84 15.60
CA GLU A 113 -16.31 -8.70 16.94
C GLU A 113 -14.78 -8.85 16.92
N GLU A 114 -14.26 -9.83 16.18
CA GLU A 114 -12.83 -10.03 15.97
C GLU A 114 -12.16 -8.78 15.37
N ILE A 115 -12.75 -8.20 14.32
CA ILE A 115 -12.21 -6.97 13.68
C ILE A 115 -12.27 -5.78 14.63
N LYS A 116 -13.36 -5.61 15.39
CA LYS A 116 -13.47 -4.53 16.38
C LYS A 116 -12.44 -4.67 17.50
N LEU A 117 -12.22 -5.88 17.98
CA LEU A 117 -11.20 -6.16 18.99
C LEU A 117 -9.80 -5.87 18.41
N ALA A 118 -9.53 -6.31 17.18
CA ALA A 118 -8.29 -6.00 16.47
C ALA A 118 -8.10 -4.49 16.22
N GLN A 119 -9.16 -3.71 16.01
CA GLN A 119 -9.09 -2.24 15.92
C GLN A 119 -8.78 -1.58 17.27
N SER A 120 -9.28 -2.14 18.37
CA SER A 120 -9.02 -1.62 19.72
C SER A 120 -7.58 -1.82 20.17
N PHE A 121 -6.88 -2.80 19.58
CA PHE A 121 -5.44 -2.89 19.65
C PHE A 121 -4.87 -1.93 18.60
N ASP A 122 -4.39 -0.77 19.05
CA ASP A 122 -3.92 0.35 18.22
C ASP A 122 -3.15 -0.13 16.96
N ILE A 123 -3.84 -0.12 15.81
CA ILE A 123 -3.26 -0.51 14.50
C ILE A 123 -2.01 0.32 14.20
N GLY A 124 -1.92 1.52 14.79
CA GLY A 124 -0.80 2.44 14.69
C GLY A 124 0.51 1.96 15.33
N GLU A 125 0.48 1.18 16.41
CA GLU A 125 1.71 0.65 17.03
C GLU A 125 2.23 -0.61 16.32
N ALA A 126 1.34 -1.42 15.74
CA ALA A 126 1.71 -2.74 15.22
C ALA A 126 2.25 -2.71 13.77
N ALA A 127 1.86 -1.73 12.95
CA ALA A 127 2.11 -1.77 11.51
C ALA A 127 3.38 -1.02 11.06
N ILE A 128 3.74 0.09 11.71
CA ILE A 128 4.91 0.91 11.33
C ILE A 128 5.65 1.38 12.57
N VAL A 129 6.75 0.71 12.88
CA VAL A 129 7.70 1.18 13.89
C VAL A 129 8.68 2.14 13.22
N VAL A 130 8.66 3.42 13.61
CA VAL A 130 9.69 4.38 13.21
C VAL A 130 10.99 4.02 13.94
N SER A 131 11.79 3.16 13.32
CA SER A 131 12.95 2.54 13.96
C SER A 131 14.11 3.49 14.27
N SER A 132 14.17 4.69 13.65
CA SER A 132 15.20 5.70 13.96
C SER A 132 14.83 7.08 13.41
N LYS A 133 15.14 8.15 14.16
CA LYS A 133 15.13 9.53 13.63
C LYS A 133 16.21 9.70 12.56
N ALA A 134 15.96 10.55 11.57
CA ALA A 134 16.91 10.89 10.53
C ALA A 134 18.14 11.59 11.12
N TYR A 135 19.33 11.16 10.67
CA TYR A 135 20.64 11.65 11.11
C TYR A 135 21.07 12.85 10.26
N GLU A 136 21.70 13.85 10.86
CA GLU A 136 22.31 14.96 10.13
C GLU A 136 23.54 14.49 9.33
N SER A 137 23.64 14.88 8.05
CA SER A 137 24.79 14.52 7.21
C SER A 137 26.01 15.37 7.57
N LYS A 138 27.07 14.74 8.08
CA LYS A 138 28.33 15.42 8.44
C LYS A 138 29.18 15.82 7.23
N SER A 139 28.91 15.27 6.05
CA SER A 139 29.63 15.58 4.81
C SER A 139 28.65 15.94 3.69
N PRO A 140 28.92 16.98 2.89
CA PRO A 140 28.08 17.33 1.74
C PRO A 140 28.19 16.26 0.66
N VAL A 141 27.05 15.79 0.15
CA VAL A 141 26.98 14.78 -0.92
C VAL A 141 27.25 15.33 -2.32
N SER A 142 27.31 16.67 -2.45
CA SER A 142 27.65 17.39 -3.67
C SER A 142 28.00 18.86 -3.34
N PRO A 143 28.72 19.57 -4.23
CA PRO A 143 29.46 19.08 -5.40
C PRO A 143 30.81 18.43 -5.02
N ASN A 144 31.26 17.45 -5.80
CA ASN A 144 32.57 16.81 -5.62
C ASN A 144 33.69 17.76 -6.04
N LYS A 145 34.18 18.58 -5.10
CA LYS A 145 35.19 19.61 -5.35
C LYS A 145 36.47 19.03 -5.97
N THR A 146 36.90 17.85 -5.56
CA THR A 146 38.07 17.15 -6.09
C THR A 146 37.93 16.83 -7.58
N LEU A 147 36.77 16.28 -7.98
CA LEU A 147 36.48 15.96 -9.38
C LEU A 147 36.46 17.24 -10.24
N ASN A 148 35.83 18.31 -9.76
CA ASN A 148 35.77 19.57 -10.48
C ASN A 148 37.15 20.20 -10.67
N VAL A 149 38.03 20.12 -9.66
CA VAL A 149 39.41 20.62 -9.76
C VAL A 149 40.22 19.79 -10.76
N ALA A 150 40.06 18.46 -10.78
CA ALA A 150 40.73 17.60 -11.75
C ALA A 150 40.31 17.92 -13.20
N ILE A 151 39.00 18.09 -13.44
CA ILE A 151 38.47 18.49 -14.75
C ILE A 151 39.03 19.87 -15.17
N ALA A 152 39.08 20.83 -14.25
CA ALA A 152 39.63 22.16 -14.52
C ALA A 152 41.12 22.11 -14.91
N LEU A 153 41.91 21.26 -14.24
CA LEU A 153 43.33 21.06 -14.57
C LEU A 153 43.51 20.47 -15.98
N VAL A 154 42.75 19.44 -16.32
CA VAL A 154 42.81 18.80 -17.64
C VAL A 154 42.39 19.78 -18.74
N LEU A 155 41.30 20.52 -18.54
CA LEU A 155 40.84 21.54 -19.48
C LEU A 155 41.88 22.66 -19.65
N GLY A 156 42.52 23.11 -18.58
CA GLY A 156 43.59 24.11 -18.63
C GLY A 156 44.79 23.65 -19.47
N LEU A 157 45.23 22.40 -19.28
CA LEU A 157 46.31 21.82 -20.09
C LEU A 157 45.92 21.70 -21.57
N MET A 158 44.68 21.28 -21.87
CA MET A 158 44.18 21.18 -23.24
C MET A 158 44.19 22.55 -23.96
N ILE A 159 43.70 23.59 -23.29
CA ILE A 159 43.72 24.97 -23.82
C ILE A 159 45.16 25.47 -24.00
N GLY A 160 46.06 25.17 -23.05
CA GLY A 160 47.47 25.55 -23.13
C GLY A 160 48.18 24.93 -24.32
N VAL A 161 47.97 23.64 -24.57
CA VAL A 161 48.53 22.93 -25.74
C VAL A 161 47.98 23.53 -27.03
N PHE A 162 46.67 23.77 -27.11
CA PHE A 162 46.04 24.38 -28.29
C PHE A 162 46.61 25.77 -28.60
N ALA A 163 46.82 26.61 -27.57
CA ALA A 163 47.42 27.94 -27.74
C ALA A 163 48.88 27.88 -28.22
N ALA A 164 49.67 26.90 -27.74
CA ALA A 164 51.05 26.70 -28.20
C ALA A 164 51.11 26.33 -29.69
N PHE A 165 50.24 25.42 -30.14
CA PHE A 165 50.12 25.06 -31.56
C PHE A 165 49.62 26.23 -32.42
N ALA A 166 48.60 26.98 -31.97
CA ALA A 166 48.09 28.15 -32.69
C ALA A 166 49.18 29.22 -32.87
N LYS A 167 49.98 29.47 -31.83
CA LYS A 167 51.13 30.38 -31.91
C LYS A 167 52.19 29.88 -32.91
N SER A 168 52.53 28.58 -32.85
CA SER A 168 53.49 27.96 -33.76
C SER A 168 53.03 28.02 -35.22
N TYR A 169 51.74 27.77 -35.46
CA TYR A 169 51.13 27.85 -36.79
C TYR A 169 51.28 29.27 -37.40
N TRP A 170 50.97 30.31 -36.62
CA TRP A 170 51.08 31.70 -37.08
C TRP A 170 52.52 32.11 -37.42
N GLN A 171 53.49 31.64 -36.62
CA GLN A 171 54.91 31.86 -36.89
C GLN A 171 55.37 31.14 -38.16
N SER A 172 54.92 29.90 -38.37
CA SER A 172 55.29 29.09 -39.53
C SER A 172 54.78 29.70 -40.84
N THR A 173 53.52 30.15 -40.88
CA THR A 173 52.97 30.89 -42.04
C THR A 173 53.74 32.19 -42.33
N SER A 174 54.27 32.85 -41.30
CA SER A 174 55.02 34.11 -41.48
C SER A 174 56.46 33.89 -42.00
N MET A 175 57.02 32.69 -41.81
CA MET A 175 58.37 32.31 -42.23
C MET A 175 58.42 31.83 -43.68
N GLU A 176 57.34 31.23 -44.17
CA GLU A 176 57.24 30.70 -45.54
C GLU A 176 57.28 31.79 -46.63
N GLY A 177 56.94 33.05 -46.27
CA GLY A 177 57.02 34.21 -47.18
C GLY A 177 58.44 34.78 -47.41
N LYS A 178 59.48 34.30 -46.74
CA LYS A 178 60.86 34.83 -46.86
C LYS A 178 61.84 33.90 -47.60
N GLY A 179 61.40 32.73 -48.05
CA GLY A 179 62.25 31.73 -48.72
C GLY A 179 62.09 31.62 -50.24
N ALA A 180 61.15 32.34 -50.87
CA ALA A 180 60.94 32.28 -52.32
C ALA A 180 61.63 33.45 -53.05
N LYS A 181 62.96 33.37 -53.17
CA LYS A 181 63.72 34.07 -54.22
C LYS A 181 64.80 33.12 -54.74
N VAL A 182 64.50 32.52 -55.90
CA VAL A 182 65.49 32.08 -56.88
C VAL A 182 65.16 32.84 -58.16
#